data_AF-A0A5D3AFH6-F1
#
_entry.id   AF-A0A5D3AFH6-F1
#
_cell.length_a   1.000
_cell.length_b   1.000
_cell.length_c   1.000
_cell.angle_alpha   90.00
_cell.angle_beta   90.00
_cell.angle_gamma   90.00
#
_symmetry.space_group_name_H-M   'P 1'
#
loop_
_entity.id
_entity.type
_entity.pdbx_description
1 polymer ?
#
loop_
_entity_poly.entity_id
_entity_poly.type
_entity_poly.pdbx_seq_one_letter_code
_entity_poly.pdbx_strand_id
1 'polypeptide(L)'
;MSSCIKLEVQTDDQTPQKWCISLHEDVLKRLLSQQGSPITMHKVFGEGSLFSPLLFGKFFDPSDAFPLWDFDSDALLYNLRNSGKTTVDWFHTDQAYVLKAPLPGVGKTNIQIHVEKGKIMEISGQVKQQREGKTKDWRTCNWWLYGYVRRLELPEDADCRKIEAFLTNGVVLEIRIPRNPLYFGTPEMKIQQPKISE
;
A
#
# COMPACT_ATOMS: atom_id res chain seq x y z
N MET A 1 -0.92 -25.49 -13.26
CA MET A 1 -2.13 -24.68 -12.99
C MET A 1 -1.73 -23.58 -12.03
N SER A 2 -1.97 -22.32 -12.36
CA SER A 2 -1.71 -21.20 -11.45
C SER A 2 -2.84 -21.11 -10.42
N SER A 3 -2.51 -20.93 -9.14
CA SER A 3 -3.52 -20.72 -8.10
C SER A 3 -3.85 -19.24 -7.98
N CYS A 4 -5.13 -18.90 -7.85
CA CYS A 4 -5.58 -17.54 -7.58
C CYS A 4 -6.62 -17.62 -6.46
N ILE A 5 -6.41 -16.83 -5.40
CA ILE A 5 -7.35 -16.74 -4.29
C ILE A 5 -7.86 -15.31 -4.17
N LYS A 6 -9.16 -15.15 -3.90
CA LYS A 6 -9.75 -13.85 -3.56
C LYS A 6 -9.49 -13.57 -2.08
N LEU A 7 -8.98 -12.39 -1.77
CA LEU A 7 -8.77 -11.91 -0.41
C LEU A 7 -10.00 -11.12 0.06
N GLU A 8 -10.26 -11.17 1.37
CA GLU A 8 -11.29 -10.35 1.99
C GLU A 8 -10.81 -8.91 2.16
N VAL A 9 -11.69 -7.95 1.87
CA VAL A 9 -11.46 -6.52 2.09
C VAL A 9 -12.41 -6.06 3.18
N GLN A 10 -11.85 -5.61 4.30
CA GLN A 10 -12.61 -5.20 5.47
C GLN A 10 -12.86 -3.70 5.43
N THR A 11 -14.12 -3.28 5.57
CA THR A 11 -14.52 -1.86 5.51
C THR A 11 -15.10 -1.35 6.83
N ASP A 12 -15.21 -2.20 7.85
CA ASP A 12 -15.82 -1.85 9.14
C ASP A 12 -14.86 -1.06 10.04
N ASP A 13 -15.37 0.01 10.66
CA ASP A 13 -14.66 0.98 11.52
C ASP A 13 -14.32 0.44 12.93
N GLN A 14 -14.26 -0.88 13.14
CA GLN A 14 -14.14 -1.49 14.47
C GLN A 14 -12.71 -1.48 15.07
N THR A 15 -11.86 -0.51 14.75
CA THR A 15 -10.54 -0.38 15.41
C THR A 15 -10.29 1.05 15.93
N PRO A 16 -10.63 1.34 17.20
CA PRO A 16 -10.67 2.70 17.74
C PRO A 16 -9.36 3.19 18.40
N GLN A 17 -8.17 2.67 18.06
CA GLN A 17 -6.89 3.18 18.61
C GLN A 17 -5.79 3.32 17.56
N LYS A 18 -4.85 4.25 17.79
CA LYS A 18 -3.70 4.55 16.91
C LYS A 18 -3.02 3.25 16.48
N TRP A 19 -3.14 2.96 15.19
CA TRP A 19 -3.13 1.58 14.72
C TRP A 19 -1.84 1.18 14.00
N CYS A 20 -0.94 2.12 13.70
CA CYS A 20 0.45 1.85 13.31
C CYS A 20 1.36 2.96 13.87
N ILE A 21 2.53 2.58 14.41
CA ILE A 21 3.57 3.55 14.83
C ILE A 21 4.40 3.95 13.61
N SER A 22 4.73 5.23 13.49
CA SER A 22 5.64 5.72 12.45
C SER A 22 6.99 5.01 12.47
N LEU A 23 7.41 4.51 11.32
CA LEU A 23 8.78 4.03 11.12
C LEU A 23 9.62 5.24 10.74
N HIS A 24 10.52 5.68 11.62
CA HIS A 24 11.44 6.77 11.30
C HIS A 24 12.67 6.28 10.51
N GLU A 25 13.29 7.18 9.73
CA GLU A 25 14.42 6.86 8.86
C GLU A 25 15.65 6.35 9.64
N ASP A 26 15.92 6.90 10.83
CA ASP A 26 17.01 6.44 11.70
C ASP A 26 16.78 5.00 12.20
N VAL A 27 15.53 4.65 12.49
CA VAL A 27 15.13 3.28 12.86
C VAL A 27 15.33 2.33 11.69
N LEU A 28 14.95 2.72 10.47
CA LEU A 28 15.21 1.93 9.26
C LEU A 28 16.71 1.71 9.04
N LYS A 29 17.53 2.77 9.14
CA LYS A 29 18.98 2.68 8.98
C LYS A 29 19.59 1.69 9.97
N ARG A 30 19.16 1.75 11.23
CA ARG A 30 19.58 0.79 12.26
C ARG A 30 19.16 -0.64 11.91
N LEU A 31 17.91 -0.84 11.47
CA LEU A 31 17.38 -2.15 11.08
C LEU A 31 18.15 -2.79 9.93
N LEU A 32 18.55 -2.00 8.93
CA LEU A 32 19.29 -2.48 7.76
C LEU A 32 20.79 -2.67 8.03
N SER A 33 21.35 -1.95 8.99
CA SER A 33 22.79 -1.99 9.31
C SER A 33 23.16 -3.04 10.37
N GLN A 34 22.19 -3.57 11.12
CA GLN A 34 22.44 -4.57 12.14
C GLN A 34 22.86 -5.91 11.53
N GLN A 35 24.06 -6.37 11.89
CA GLN A 35 24.58 -7.70 11.56
C GLN A 35 23.69 -8.75 12.25
N GLY A 36 22.74 -9.34 11.52
CA GLY A 36 21.71 -10.25 12.06
C GLY A 36 20.25 -9.86 11.76
N SER A 37 20.01 -8.76 11.02
CA SER A 37 18.66 -8.48 10.48
C SER A 37 18.13 -9.70 9.74
N PRO A 38 16.90 -10.19 10.03
CA PRO A 38 16.37 -11.35 9.34
C PRO A 38 16.38 -11.09 7.82
N ILE A 39 16.89 -12.03 7.03
CA ILE A 39 16.88 -11.96 5.55
C ILE A 39 15.50 -11.56 5.03
N THR A 40 14.44 -11.97 5.74
CA THR A 40 13.08 -11.62 5.41
C THR A 40 12.78 -10.12 5.46
N MET A 41 13.41 -9.35 6.35
CA MET A 41 13.24 -7.89 6.40
C MET A 41 13.86 -7.20 5.20
N HIS A 42 15.01 -7.68 4.73
CA HIS A 42 15.59 -7.19 3.48
C HIS A 42 14.73 -7.53 2.26
N LYS A 43 13.94 -8.61 2.29
CA LYS A 43 12.98 -8.92 1.22
C LYS A 43 11.75 -8.01 1.27
N VAL A 44 11.26 -7.72 2.48
CA VAL A 44 10.06 -6.91 2.70
C VAL A 44 10.34 -5.44 2.42
N PHE A 45 11.44 -4.90 2.94
CA PHE A 45 11.80 -3.48 2.84
C PHE A 45 12.88 -3.20 1.80
N GLY A 46 13.32 -4.22 1.07
CA GLY A 46 14.30 -4.10 0.00
C GLY A 46 13.79 -3.27 -1.18
N GLU A 47 14.74 -2.86 -2.03
CA GLU A 47 14.44 -2.07 -3.22
C GLU A 47 13.37 -2.74 -4.09
N GLY A 48 12.44 -1.94 -4.60
CA GLY A 48 11.40 -2.39 -5.53
C GLY A 48 10.21 -3.13 -4.91
N SER A 49 10.20 -3.36 -3.60
CA SER A 49 9.02 -3.84 -2.86
C SER A 49 8.00 -2.72 -2.65
N LEU A 50 6.70 -3.02 -2.80
CA LEU A 50 5.61 -2.09 -2.45
C LEU A 50 5.71 -1.60 -1.00
N PHE A 51 6.27 -2.40 -0.10
CA PHE A 51 6.38 -2.08 1.34
C PHE A 51 7.69 -1.39 1.71
N SER A 52 8.60 -1.18 0.76
CA SER A 52 9.86 -0.51 1.02
C SER A 52 9.64 0.97 1.37
N PRO A 53 10.20 1.48 2.47
CA PRO A 53 10.22 2.92 2.72
C PRO A 53 10.98 3.72 1.65
N LEU A 54 11.71 3.04 0.76
CA LEU A 54 12.48 3.65 -0.32
C LEU A 54 11.87 3.40 -1.71
N LEU A 55 10.63 2.90 -1.78
CA LEU A 55 9.94 2.59 -3.04
C LEU A 55 9.94 3.78 -4.03
N PHE A 56 9.92 5.01 -3.51
CA PHE A 56 9.83 6.23 -4.30
C PHE A 56 11.19 6.95 -4.47
N GLY A 57 12.30 6.21 -4.29
CA GLY A 57 13.67 6.73 -4.39
C GLY A 57 14.13 7.62 -3.23
N LYS A 58 13.20 8.07 -2.38
CA LYS A 58 13.43 8.76 -1.11
C LYS A 58 12.69 8.06 0.02
N PHE A 59 13.12 8.32 1.25
CA PHE A 59 12.43 7.81 2.43
C PHE A 59 10.98 8.32 2.49
N PHE A 60 10.06 7.39 2.69
CA PHE A 60 8.65 7.61 2.93
C PHE A 60 8.16 6.57 3.93
N ASP A 61 7.58 7.01 5.05
CA ASP A 61 7.09 6.11 6.09
C ASP A 61 5.94 5.25 5.53
N PRO A 62 6.02 3.91 5.52
CA PRO A 62 4.95 3.07 5.00
C PRO A 62 3.61 3.16 5.76
N SER A 63 3.63 3.73 6.97
CA SER A 63 2.43 4.03 7.75
C SER A 63 1.78 5.38 7.39
N ASP A 64 2.44 6.23 6.61
CA ASP A 64 1.81 7.41 6.02
C ASP A 64 0.98 7.00 4.80
N ALA A 65 -0.20 7.60 4.65
CA ALA A 65 -1.06 7.35 3.50
C ALA A 65 -0.51 8.09 2.28
N PHE A 66 -0.30 7.36 1.18
CA PHE A 66 0.22 7.93 -0.07
C PHE A 66 -0.88 7.99 -1.14
N PRO A 67 -1.10 9.14 -1.80
CA PRO A 67 -2.06 9.26 -2.90
C PRO A 67 -1.48 8.67 -4.19
N LEU A 68 -1.35 7.33 -4.23
CA LEU A 68 -0.64 6.60 -5.26
C LEU A 68 -1.15 6.90 -6.67
N TRP A 69 -2.47 7.03 -6.80
CA TRP A 69 -3.17 7.17 -8.08
C TRP A 69 -3.05 8.56 -8.71
N ASP A 70 -2.55 9.55 -7.98
CA ASP A 70 -2.26 10.89 -8.50
C ASP A 70 -0.95 10.92 -9.30
N PHE A 71 -0.16 9.84 -9.23
CA PHE A 71 1.13 9.73 -9.89
C PHE A 71 1.11 8.67 -10.98
N ASP A 72 1.86 8.95 -12.04
CA ASP A 72 2.15 7.98 -13.10
C ASP A 72 3.21 6.97 -12.62
N SER A 73 2.94 5.67 -12.82
CA SER A 73 3.79 4.60 -12.31
C SER A 73 5.12 4.50 -13.04
N ASP A 74 5.15 4.78 -14.35
CA ASP A 74 6.38 4.79 -15.15
C ASP A 74 7.32 5.90 -14.71
N ALA A 75 6.80 7.10 -14.51
CA ALA A 75 7.57 8.24 -14.04
C ALA A 75 8.10 8.01 -12.61
N LEU A 76 7.25 7.53 -11.71
CA LEU A 76 7.59 7.43 -10.28
C LEU A 76 8.54 6.26 -9.99
N LEU A 77 8.43 5.15 -10.73
CA LEU A 77 9.28 3.96 -10.57
C LEU A 77 10.39 3.85 -11.61
N TYR A 78 10.62 4.87 -12.45
CA TYR A 78 11.56 4.84 -13.58
C TYR A 78 12.90 4.16 -13.27
N ASN A 79 13.58 4.60 -12.20
CA ASN A 79 14.89 4.06 -11.80
C ASN A 79 14.83 2.58 -11.38
N LEU A 80 13.76 2.18 -10.67
CA LEU A 80 13.58 0.81 -10.21
C LEU A 80 13.20 -0.12 -11.37
N ARG A 81 12.42 0.37 -12.34
CA ARG A 81 12.07 -0.37 -13.56
C ARG A 81 13.28 -0.56 -14.46
N ASN A 82 14.04 0.50 -14.73
CA ASN A 82 15.25 0.44 -15.56
C ASN A 82 16.31 -0.51 -15.01
N SER A 83 16.38 -0.67 -13.68
CA SER A 83 17.30 -1.60 -13.03
C SER A 83 16.71 -3.00 -12.82
N GLY A 84 15.49 -3.27 -13.29
CA GLY A 84 14.81 -4.56 -13.14
C GLY A 84 14.50 -4.94 -11.69
N LYS A 85 14.47 -3.95 -10.78
CA LYS A 85 14.33 -4.17 -9.33
C LYS A 85 12.87 -4.22 -8.88
N THR A 86 11.92 -3.74 -9.67
CA THR A 86 10.50 -3.74 -9.32
C THR A 86 9.62 -4.19 -10.46
N THR A 87 8.55 -4.90 -10.11
CA THR A 87 7.39 -5.16 -10.96
C THR A 87 6.12 -4.57 -10.35
N VAL A 88 6.26 -3.65 -9.39
CA VAL A 88 5.13 -2.88 -8.87
C VAL A 88 4.60 -2.00 -9.98
N ASP A 89 3.30 -1.99 -10.13
CA ASP A 89 2.61 -1.19 -11.13
C ASP A 89 1.24 -0.77 -10.63
N TRP A 90 0.82 0.42 -11.02
CA TRP A 90 -0.53 0.89 -10.82
C TRP A 90 -0.94 1.75 -11.99
N PHE A 91 -2.23 1.74 -12.28
CA PHE A 91 -2.82 2.51 -13.35
C PHE A 91 -4.31 2.72 -13.07
N HIS A 92 -4.94 3.58 -13.87
CA HIS A 92 -6.37 3.78 -13.82
C HIS A 92 -6.97 3.66 -15.23
N THR A 93 -8.25 3.35 -15.25
CA THR A 93 -9.10 3.29 -16.44
C THR A 93 -10.37 4.08 -16.15
N ASP A 94 -11.24 4.23 -17.14
CA ASP A 94 -12.57 4.82 -16.93
C ASP A 94 -13.41 4.07 -15.89
N GLN A 95 -13.08 2.80 -15.62
CA GLN A 95 -13.90 1.92 -14.78
C GLN A 95 -13.30 1.62 -13.40
N ALA A 96 -11.98 1.69 -13.26
CA ALA A 96 -11.30 1.26 -12.03
C ALA A 96 -9.86 1.76 -11.95
N TYR A 97 -9.38 1.84 -10.71
CA TYR A 97 -7.97 1.87 -10.36
C TYR A 97 -7.46 0.44 -10.12
N VAL A 98 -6.23 0.18 -10.53
CA VAL A 98 -5.59 -1.14 -10.40
C VAL A 98 -4.20 -0.98 -9.81
N LEU A 99 -3.87 -1.81 -8.82
CA LEU A 99 -2.53 -1.96 -8.25
C LEU A 99 -2.10 -3.42 -8.40
N LYS A 100 -0.89 -3.65 -8.90
CA LYS A 100 -0.24 -4.95 -8.98
C LYS A 100 1.11 -4.87 -8.30
N ALA A 101 1.35 -5.74 -7.33
CA ALA A 101 2.61 -5.75 -6.60
C ALA A 101 3.04 -7.17 -6.23
N PRO A 102 4.33 -7.51 -6.37
CA PRO A 102 4.87 -8.70 -5.75
C PRO A 102 4.84 -8.51 -4.22
N LEU A 103 4.41 -9.54 -3.53
CA LEU A 103 4.48 -9.62 -2.08
C LEU A 103 5.77 -10.31 -1.65
N PRO A 104 6.40 -9.84 -0.57
CA PRO A 104 7.57 -10.49 -0.01
C PRO A 104 7.18 -11.88 0.54
N GLY A 105 7.53 -12.93 -0.20
CA GLY A 105 7.17 -14.30 0.14
C GLY A 105 8.04 -14.90 1.23
N VAL A 106 7.50 -15.05 2.44
CA VAL A 106 7.91 -16.10 3.39
C VAL A 106 6.68 -16.58 4.18
N GLY A 107 6.21 -17.79 3.85
CA GLY A 107 5.38 -18.67 4.70
C GLY A 107 4.00 -18.14 5.10
N LYS A 108 2.96 -18.43 4.29
CA LYS A 108 1.55 -18.14 4.59
C LYS A 108 1.33 -16.70 5.07
N THR A 109 1.72 -15.74 4.24
CA THR A 109 1.54 -14.31 4.54
C THR A 109 0.05 -14.05 4.82
N ASN A 110 -0.27 -13.74 6.07
CA ASN A 110 -1.61 -13.35 6.48
C ASN A 110 -1.82 -11.90 6.04
N ILE A 111 -2.19 -11.73 4.78
CA ILE A 111 -2.45 -10.43 4.19
C ILE A 111 -3.80 -9.95 4.69
N GLN A 112 -3.85 -8.73 5.19
CA GLN A 112 -5.07 -8.05 5.59
C GLN A 112 -5.18 -6.78 4.76
N ILE A 113 -6.37 -6.56 4.22
CA ILE A 113 -6.71 -5.36 3.48
C ILE A 113 -7.88 -4.71 4.21
N HIS A 114 -7.65 -3.50 4.70
CA HIS A 114 -8.62 -2.74 5.46
C HIS A 114 -8.82 -1.37 4.82
N VAL A 115 -10.05 -0.87 4.85
CA VAL A 115 -10.39 0.46 4.37
C VAL A 115 -10.91 1.28 5.54
N GLU A 116 -10.13 2.27 5.95
CA GLU A 116 -10.47 3.20 7.03
C GLU A 116 -11.36 4.33 6.50
N LYS A 117 -12.58 4.46 7.06
CA LYS A 117 -13.52 5.55 6.76
C LYS A 117 -13.76 5.79 5.26
N GLY A 118 -13.65 4.74 4.45
CA GLY A 118 -13.77 4.82 2.99
C GLY A 118 -12.67 5.62 2.27
N LYS A 119 -11.62 6.07 2.97
CA LYS A 119 -10.59 6.98 2.41
C LYS A 119 -9.20 6.39 2.35
N ILE A 120 -8.79 5.58 3.33
CA ILE A 120 -7.42 5.05 3.37
C ILE A 120 -7.49 3.53 3.28
N MET A 121 -6.85 2.96 2.25
CA MET A 121 -6.65 1.52 2.15
C MET A 121 -5.32 1.14 2.76
N GLU A 122 -5.35 0.28 3.77
CA GLU A 122 -4.17 -0.37 4.32
C GLU A 122 -3.99 -1.77 3.73
N ILE A 123 -2.75 -2.08 3.33
CA ILE A 123 -2.29 -3.42 3.02
C ILE A 123 -1.25 -3.81 4.06
N SER A 124 -1.56 -4.78 4.93
CA SER A 124 -0.63 -5.24 5.96
C SER A 124 -0.50 -6.75 6.03
N GLY A 125 0.56 -7.23 6.67
CA GLY A 125 0.75 -8.65 6.90
C GLY A 125 1.90 -8.98 7.82
N GLN A 126 1.86 -10.18 8.41
CA GLN A 126 2.91 -10.68 9.31
C GLN A 126 3.88 -11.61 8.59
N VAL A 127 5.15 -11.46 8.93
CA VAL A 127 6.31 -12.18 8.38
C VAL A 127 6.83 -13.24 9.34
N LYS A 128 6.70 -13.00 10.66
CA LYS A 128 6.99 -13.99 11.71
C LYS A 128 5.70 -14.28 12.46
N GLN A 129 5.23 -15.52 12.48
CA GLN A 129 4.18 -15.92 13.43
C GLN A 129 4.75 -15.84 14.84
N GLN A 130 4.28 -14.87 15.63
CA GLN A 130 4.54 -14.85 17.07
C GLN A 130 3.88 -16.12 17.64
N ARG A 131 4.68 -17.05 18.18
CA ARG A 131 4.13 -18.21 18.90
C ARG A 131 3.22 -17.70 20.02
N GLU A 132 2.05 -18.33 20.12
CA GLU A 132 0.99 -18.07 21.11
C GLU A 132 1.56 -17.68 22.48
N GLY A 133 1.39 -16.43 22.86
CA GLY A 133 1.90 -15.90 24.11
C GLY A 133 1.54 -14.43 24.27
N LYS A 134 0.32 -14.16 24.75
CA LYS A 134 -0.22 -12.85 25.13
C LYS A 134 0.01 -11.74 24.09
N THR A 135 -0.85 -11.78 23.08
CA THR A 135 -0.98 -10.91 21.90
C THR A 135 -1.21 -9.44 22.27
N LYS A 136 -0.12 -8.68 22.44
CA LYS A 136 -0.17 -7.24 22.18
C LYS A 136 -0.34 -7.07 20.66
N ASP A 137 -1.26 -6.21 20.23
CA ASP A 137 -1.43 -5.92 18.79
C ASP A 137 -0.09 -5.46 18.21
N TRP A 138 0.50 -6.29 17.33
CA TRP A 138 1.83 -6.09 16.74
C TRP A 138 1.95 -4.74 16.02
N ARG A 139 0.82 -4.18 15.58
CA ARG A 139 0.73 -2.90 14.87
C ARG A 139 0.90 -1.70 15.79
N THR A 140 0.59 -1.87 17.08
CA THR A 140 0.84 -0.88 18.14
C THR A 140 2.27 -0.90 18.68
N CYS A 141 3.16 -1.69 18.07
CA CYS A 141 4.56 -1.82 18.45
C CYS A 141 5.47 -1.53 17.25
N ASN A 142 6.73 -1.98 17.31
CA ASN A 142 7.66 -1.97 16.19
C ASN A 142 7.23 -3.01 15.13
N TRP A 143 6.12 -2.72 14.43
CA TRP A 143 5.48 -3.62 13.47
C TRP A 143 6.47 -4.11 12.40
N TRP A 144 7.43 -3.27 12.03
CA TRP A 144 8.52 -3.56 11.08
C TRP A 144 9.46 -4.68 11.54
N LEU A 145 9.40 -5.14 12.79
CA LEU A 145 10.14 -6.32 13.25
C LEU A 145 9.40 -7.65 13.02
N TYR A 146 8.11 -7.57 12.71
CA TYR A 146 7.21 -8.73 12.66
C TYR A 146 6.39 -8.81 11.38
N GLY A 147 6.34 -7.75 10.59
CA GLY A 147 5.47 -7.65 9.42
C GLY A 147 5.74 -6.42 8.56
N TYR A 148 4.73 -6.05 7.79
CA TYR A 148 4.75 -4.92 6.87
C TYR A 148 3.40 -4.22 6.80
N VAL A 149 3.44 -2.96 6.39
CA VAL A 149 2.27 -2.13 6.13
C VAL A 149 2.53 -1.24 4.92
N ARG A 150 1.49 -0.92 4.16
CA ARG A 150 1.44 0.18 3.21
C ARG A 150 0.06 0.81 3.26
N ARG A 151 -0.02 2.12 3.46
CA ARG A 151 -1.27 2.88 3.43
C ARG A 151 -1.35 3.72 2.16
N LEU A 152 -2.50 3.66 1.49
CA LEU A 152 -2.77 4.33 0.21
C LEU A 152 -4.06 5.13 0.31
N GLU A 153 -4.05 6.39 -0.13
CA GLU A 153 -5.25 7.25 -0.13
C GLU A 153 -6.14 6.94 -1.32
N LEU A 154 -7.33 6.39 -1.08
CA LEU A 154 -8.29 6.10 -2.14
C LEU A 154 -8.71 7.40 -2.85
N PRO A 155 -8.77 7.39 -4.19
CA PRO A 155 -9.30 8.52 -4.95
C PRO A 155 -10.73 8.84 -4.55
N GLU A 156 -11.15 10.09 -4.69
CA GLU A 156 -12.46 10.52 -4.18
C GLU A 156 -13.64 9.80 -4.87
N ASP A 157 -13.44 9.42 -6.13
CA ASP A 157 -14.41 8.68 -6.94
C ASP A 157 -14.32 7.15 -6.76
N ALA A 158 -13.54 6.63 -5.82
CA ALA A 158 -13.45 5.20 -5.57
C ALA A 158 -14.74 4.64 -4.91
N ASP A 159 -15.27 3.54 -5.45
CA ASP A 159 -16.31 2.74 -4.79
C ASP A 159 -15.66 1.73 -3.85
N CYS A 160 -15.29 2.19 -2.65
CA CYS A 160 -14.57 1.40 -1.65
C CYS A 160 -15.29 0.12 -1.20
N ARG A 161 -16.62 0.04 -1.39
CA ARG A 161 -17.44 -1.14 -1.04
C ARG A 161 -17.31 -2.27 -2.04
N LYS A 162 -16.73 -2.02 -3.22
CA LYS A 162 -16.58 -3.00 -4.30
C LYS A 162 -15.12 -3.31 -4.61
N ILE A 163 -14.20 -2.98 -3.72
CA ILE A 163 -12.78 -3.31 -3.89
C ILE A 163 -12.63 -4.83 -3.94
N GLU A 164 -11.87 -5.29 -4.92
CA GLU A 164 -11.51 -6.69 -5.06
C GLU A 164 -10.00 -6.84 -4.94
N ALA A 165 -9.58 -7.88 -4.22
CA ALA A 165 -8.17 -8.21 -4.07
C ALA A 165 -7.95 -9.69 -4.37
N PHE A 166 -6.90 -9.98 -5.14
CA PHE A 166 -6.56 -11.31 -5.58
C PHE A 166 -5.08 -11.60 -5.33
N LEU A 167 -4.78 -12.80 -4.85
CA LEU A 167 -3.41 -13.28 -4.67
C LEU A 167 -3.14 -14.44 -5.63
N THR A 168 -2.26 -14.20 -6.59
CA THR A 168 -1.87 -15.19 -7.60
C THR A 168 -0.57 -15.89 -7.21
N ASN A 169 -0.59 -17.22 -7.23
CA ASN A 169 0.50 -18.13 -6.86
C ASN A 169 1.10 -17.85 -5.47
N GLY A 170 0.36 -17.17 -4.59
CA GLY A 170 0.85 -16.76 -3.27
C GLY A 170 1.87 -15.61 -3.30
N VAL A 171 2.10 -14.97 -4.45
CA VAL A 171 3.20 -14.00 -4.62
C VAL A 171 2.73 -12.68 -5.21
N VAL A 172 1.76 -12.65 -6.11
CA VAL A 172 1.33 -11.39 -6.77
C VAL A 172 -0.01 -10.95 -6.22
N LEU A 173 -0.02 -9.79 -5.56
CA LEU A 173 -1.24 -9.11 -5.14
C LEU A 173 -1.73 -8.21 -6.26
N GLU A 174 -3.00 -8.40 -6.64
CA GLU A 174 -3.74 -7.49 -7.51
C GLU A 174 -4.91 -6.90 -6.72
N ILE A 175 -5.00 -5.58 -6.67
CA ILE A 175 -6.13 -4.86 -6.09
C ILE A 175 -6.81 -4.07 -7.21
N ARG A 176 -8.13 -4.23 -7.32
CA ARG A 176 -8.99 -3.50 -8.25
C ARG A 176 -10.00 -2.69 -7.45
N ILE A 177 -10.01 -1.38 -7.65
CA ILE A 177 -10.88 -0.42 -6.97
C ILE A 177 -11.81 0.16 -8.04
N PRO A 178 -13.07 -0.26 -8.11
CA PRO A 178 -14.03 0.31 -9.06
C PRO A 178 -14.22 1.80 -8.82
N ARG A 179 -14.45 2.55 -9.92
CA ARG A 179 -14.85 3.95 -9.85
C ARG A 179 -16.36 4.04 -9.67
N ASN A 180 -16.82 5.05 -8.94
CA ASN A 180 -18.22 5.38 -8.80
C ASN A 180 -18.66 6.20 -10.03
N PRO A 181 -19.49 5.65 -10.93
CA PRO A 181 -19.90 6.35 -12.15
C PRO A 181 -20.76 7.59 -11.88
N LEU A 182 -21.27 7.74 -10.65
CA LEU A 182 -22.04 8.91 -10.22
C LEU A 182 -21.19 9.99 -9.55
N TYR A 183 -19.87 9.78 -9.44
CA TYR A 183 -18.95 10.81 -8.97
C TYR A 183 -18.74 11.84 -10.07
N PHE A 184 -19.65 12.81 -10.14
CA PHE A 184 -19.43 14.04 -10.89
C PHE A 184 -18.35 14.80 -10.13
N GLY A 185 -17.10 14.70 -10.55
CA GLY A 185 -16.03 15.54 -10.01
C GLY A 185 -16.54 16.98 -9.94
N THR A 186 -16.38 17.62 -8.79
CA THR A 186 -16.65 19.05 -8.69
C THR A 186 -15.86 19.71 -9.82
N PRO A 187 -16.52 20.40 -10.77
CA PRO A 187 -15.77 21.19 -11.72
C PRO A 187 -15.02 22.20 -10.87
N GLU A 188 -13.68 22.17 -10.91
CA GLU A 188 -12.90 23.35 -10.55
C GLU A 188 -13.64 24.55 -11.13
N MET A 189 -13.98 25.50 -10.27
CA MET A 189 -14.54 26.77 -10.70
C MET A 189 -13.59 27.31 -11.76
N LYS A 190 -13.99 27.23 -13.04
CA LYS A 190 -13.36 28.01 -14.10
C LYS A 190 -13.49 29.44 -13.62
N ILE A 191 -12.39 29.99 -13.10
CA ILE A 191 -12.26 31.40 -12.83
C ILE A 191 -12.50 32.05 -14.18
N GLN A 192 -13.72 32.57 -14.35
CA GLN A 192 -14.08 33.40 -15.47
C GLN A 192 -13.10 34.57 -15.43
N GLN A 193 -12.16 34.62 -16.38
CA GLN A 193 -11.31 35.80 -16.53
C GLN A 193 -12.22 37.02 -16.62
N PRO A 194 -11.97 38.09 -15.83
CA PRO A 194 -12.77 39.30 -15.94
C PRO A 194 -12.58 39.84 -17.37
N LYS A 195 -13.70 39.93 -18.11
CA LYS A 195 -13.80 40.73 -19.32
C LYS A 195 -13.47 42.17 -18.90
N ILE A 196 -12.27 42.62 -19.21
CA ILE A 196 -11.96 44.06 -19.23
C ILE A 196 -12.74 44.59 -20.44
N SER A 197 -13.74 45.40 -20.14
CA SER A 197 -14.44 46.22 -21.12
C SER A 197 -13.52 47.35 -21.56
N GLU A 198 -13.23 47.41 -22.87
CA GLU A 198 -12.92 48.63 -23.60
C GLU A 198 -13.86 48.73 -24.80
#